data_AF-A0A960S195-F1
#
_entry.id   AF-A0A960S195-F1
#
_cell.length_a   1.000
_cell.length_b   1.000
_cell.length_c   1.000
_cell.angle_alpha   90.00
_cell.angle_beta   90.00
_cell.angle_gamma   90.00
#
_symmetry.space_group_name_H-M   'P 1'
#
loop_
_entity.id
_entity.type
_entity.pdbx_description
1 polymer ?
#
loop_
_entity_poly.entity_id
_entity_poly.type
_entity_poly.pdbx_seq_one_letter_code
_entity_poly.pdbx_strand_id
1 'polypeptide(L)'
;MMKSLAKVTLILHLSFAFSLFLWVLFDPFMGEHFRMEQDRLLIKNLKGDASLYSKASPSETQELKAFSKLWDRMEPGEKEFYEHEIRRFESLFEKPSLDRFFNGVFRLVFKTPFYLTAWIVLSVVISILCLKGRKRGYQTVFVLPLLVILYALDSRPSYEEPFIPKESVLVKKYLTVAPTGSLIEQKEKLSQAFNQYLVETWAKETPSKDPAIFQLQLAKGKFGLNKAKLLRRIKNNFETPITKEAPFFLWAYLIWNSLVVFILLIDKRQSRQSIQSSPAA
;
A
#
# COMPACT_ATOMS: atom_id res chain seq x y z
N MET A 1 28.73 -28.95 14.10
CA MET A 1 27.52 -29.37 13.35
C MET A 1 26.37 -28.52 13.85
N MET A 2 25.68 -27.77 12.96
CA MET A 2 24.61 -26.85 13.40
C MET A 2 23.42 -27.63 13.97
N LYS A 3 22.88 -27.18 15.10
CA LYS A 3 21.73 -27.83 15.75
C LYS A 3 20.46 -27.72 14.91
N SER A 4 19.51 -28.63 15.14
CA SER A 4 18.23 -28.69 14.42
C SER A 4 17.47 -27.37 14.49
N LEU A 5 17.41 -26.74 15.66
CA LEU A 5 16.72 -25.46 15.86
C LEU A 5 17.30 -24.33 15.00
N ALA A 6 18.63 -24.15 15.01
CA ALA A 6 19.29 -23.10 14.21
C ALA A 6 19.10 -23.32 12.70
N LYS A 7 19.14 -24.58 12.24
CA LYS A 7 18.82 -24.94 10.85
C LYS A 7 17.39 -24.56 10.49
N VAL A 8 16.41 -24.94 11.32
CA VAL A 8 15.00 -24.63 11.09
C VAL A 8 14.78 -23.12 11.05
N THR A 9 15.35 -22.36 11.99
CA THR A 9 15.25 -20.90 12.01
C THR A 9 15.82 -20.25 10.74
N LEU A 10 16.98 -20.71 10.25
CA LEU A 10 17.57 -20.21 9.00
C LEU A 10 16.70 -20.53 7.78
N ILE A 11 16.11 -21.72 7.72
CA ILE A 11 15.21 -22.10 6.63
C ILE A 11 13.97 -21.21 6.65
N LEU A 12 13.35 -21.00 7.82
CA LEU A 12 12.20 -20.11 7.96
C LEU A 12 12.55 -18.66 7.58
N HIS A 13 13.71 -18.17 8.02
CA HIS A 13 14.17 -16.83 7.67
C HIS A 13 14.44 -16.68 6.17
N LEU A 14 15.05 -17.69 5.54
CA LEU A 14 15.26 -17.71 4.10
C LEU A 14 13.93 -17.73 3.33
N SER A 15 12.97 -18.55 3.75
CA SER A 15 11.62 -18.57 3.17
C SER A 15 10.96 -17.20 3.27
N PHE A 16 11.05 -16.55 4.42
CA PHE A 16 10.50 -15.21 4.63
C PHE A 16 11.16 -14.14 3.74
N ALA A 17 12.50 -14.14 3.66
CA ALA A 17 13.23 -13.24 2.77
C ALA A 17 12.90 -13.49 1.29
N PHE A 18 12.75 -14.74 0.90
CA PHE A 18 12.37 -15.12 -0.46
C PHE A 18 10.92 -14.75 -0.78
N SER A 19 9.98 -14.91 0.15
CA SER A 19 8.60 -14.44 -0.02
C SER A 19 8.55 -12.93 -0.23
N LEU A 20 9.34 -12.15 0.51
CA LEU A 20 9.42 -10.69 0.31
C LEU A 20 10.09 -10.32 -1.01
N PHE A 21 11.16 -11.02 -1.39
CA PHE A 21 11.78 -10.86 -2.70
C PHE A 21 10.77 -11.10 -3.84
N LEU A 22 10.03 -12.20 -3.78
CA LEU A 22 8.99 -12.51 -4.74
C LEU A 22 7.88 -11.47 -4.71
N TRP A 23 7.43 -11.02 -3.52
CA TRP A 23 6.42 -9.99 -3.40
C TRP A 23 6.80 -8.71 -4.17
N VAL A 24 8.04 -8.23 -4.00
CA VAL A 24 8.53 -7.06 -4.73
C VAL A 24 8.66 -7.34 -6.23
N LEU A 25 9.12 -8.53 -6.60
CA LEU A 25 9.30 -8.91 -8.00
C LEU A 25 7.97 -9.11 -8.75
N PHE A 26 6.92 -9.55 -8.07
CA PHE A 26 5.57 -9.74 -8.62
C PHE A 26 4.73 -8.46 -8.63
N ASP A 27 5.15 -7.39 -7.94
CA ASP A 27 4.41 -6.13 -7.92
C ASP A 27 4.12 -5.56 -9.32
N PRO A 28 5.05 -5.53 -10.31
CA PRO A 28 4.74 -5.06 -11.66
C PRO A 28 3.71 -5.91 -12.41
N PHE A 29 3.54 -7.19 -12.02
CA PHE A 29 2.61 -8.10 -12.67
C PHE A 29 1.21 -7.98 -12.08
N MET A 30 1.10 -8.04 -10.75
CA MET A 30 -0.18 -8.07 -10.05
C MET A 30 -0.50 -6.72 -9.42
N GLY A 31 0.42 -6.20 -8.60
CA GLY A 31 0.18 -4.97 -7.85
C GLY A 31 -0.07 -3.76 -8.76
N GLU A 32 0.79 -3.55 -9.74
CA GLU A 32 0.67 -2.47 -10.72
C GLU A 32 -0.55 -2.64 -11.61
N HIS A 33 -0.83 -3.86 -12.07
CA HIS A 33 -2.04 -4.17 -12.83
C HIS A 33 -3.30 -3.82 -12.05
N PHE A 34 -3.41 -4.21 -10.78
CA PHE A 34 -4.56 -3.86 -9.95
C PHE A 34 -4.66 -2.35 -9.71
N ARG A 35 -3.55 -1.66 -9.47
CA ARG A 35 -3.54 -0.20 -9.28
C ARG A 35 -4.00 0.53 -10.55
N MET A 36 -3.46 0.15 -11.70
CA MET A 36 -3.85 0.70 -13.00
C MET A 36 -5.32 0.43 -13.31
N GLU A 37 -5.82 -0.78 -13.01
CA GLU A 37 -7.23 -1.11 -13.23
C GLU A 37 -8.14 -0.29 -12.31
N GLN A 38 -7.77 -0.10 -11.04
CA GLN A 38 -8.49 0.80 -10.14
C GLN A 38 -8.54 2.24 -10.67
N ASP A 39 -7.41 2.75 -11.17
CA ASP A 39 -7.33 4.11 -11.68
C ASP A 39 -8.12 4.26 -12.99
N ARG A 40 -8.08 3.24 -13.86
CA ARG A 40 -8.92 3.16 -15.06
C ARG A 40 -10.40 3.18 -14.71
N LEU A 41 -10.82 2.39 -13.73
CA LEU A 41 -12.20 2.37 -13.25
C LEU A 41 -12.62 3.71 -12.64
N LEU A 42 -11.72 4.37 -11.91
CA LEU A 42 -11.96 5.71 -11.36
C LEU A 42 -12.16 6.74 -12.47
N ILE A 43 -11.35 6.69 -13.54
CA ILE A 43 -11.52 7.57 -14.70
C ILE A 43 -12.83 7.27 -15.44
N LYS A 44 -13.17 6.00 -15.67
CA LYS A 44 -14.46 5.61 -16.29
C LYS A 44 -15.65 6.09 -15.46
N ASN A 45 -15.55 5.98 -14.14
CA ASN A 45 -16.55 6.52 -13.22
C ASN A 45 -16.68 8.04 -13.39
N LEU A 46 -15.57 8.79 -13.37
CA LEU A 46 -15.58 10.25 -13.62
C LEU A 46 -16.18 10.62 -14.98
N LYS A 47 -15.90 9.86 -16.04
CA LYS A 47 -16.50 10.06 -17.37
C LYS A 47 -18.00 9.76 -17.42
N GLY A 48 -18.54 9.04 -16.44
CA GLY A 48 -19.91 8.54 -16.47
C GLY A 48 -20.13 7.48 -17.56
N ASP A 49 -19.11 6.66 -17.84
CA ASP A 49 -19.06 5.67 -18.92
C ASP A 49 -20.28 4.72 -18.88
N ALA A 50 -20.99 4.62 -20.00
CA ALA A 50 -22.20 3.80 -20.16
C ALA A 50 -21.94 2.29 -19.96
N SER A 51 -20.71 1.82 -20.17
CA SER A 51 -20.34 0.42 -19.93
C SER A 51 -20.54 0.01 -18.46
N LEU A 52 -20.55 0.98 -17.52
CA LEU A 52 -20.79 0.73 -16.11
C LEU A 52 -22.29 0.61 -15.76
N TYR A 53 -23.21 1.04 -16.62
CA TYR A 53 -24.64 1.07 -16.31
C TYR A 53 -25.23 -0.32 -16.14
N SER A 54 -24.73 -1.31 -16.90
CA SER A 54 -25.19 -2.70 -16.82
C SER A 54 -24.92 -3.37 -15.48
N LYS A 55 -23.98 -2.84 -14.69
CA LYS A 55 -23.58 -3.37 -13.38
C LYS A 55 -24.03 -2.47 -12.23
N ALA A 56 -24.58 -1.29 -12.53
CA ALA A 56 -24.94 -0.28 -11.56
C ALA A 56 -26.40 -0.41 -11.15
N SER A 57 -26.69 -0.11 -9.88
CA SER A 57 -28.05 0.11 -9.40
C SER A 57 -28.70 1.34 -10.07
N PRO A 58 -30.03 1.50 -9.99
CA PRO A 58 -30.72 2.66 -10.58
C PRO A 58 -30.21 4.01 -10.04
N SER A 59 -29.90 4.09 -8.74
CA SER A 59 -29.34 5.30 -8.12
C SER A 59 -27.93 5.60 -8.60
N GLU A 60 -27.06 4.58 -8.69
CA GLU A 60 -25.71 4.72 -9.24
C GLU A 60 -25.72 5.11 -10.72
N THR A 61 -26.70 4.61 -11.49
CA THR A 61 -26.86 4.99 -12.90
C THR A 61 -27.22 6.47 -13.04
N GLN A 62 -28.08 7.01 -12.17
CA GLN A 62 -28.38 8.45 -12.14
C GLN A 62 -27.15 9.27 -11.77
N GLU A 63 -26.35 8.79 -10.81
CA GLU A 63 -25.08 9.42 -10.43
C GLU A 63 -24.08 9.45 -11.58
N LEU A 64 -23.90 8.33 -12.29
CA LEU A 64 -23.01 8.26 -13.45
C LEU A 64 -23.47 9.19 -14.60
N LYS A 65 -24.78 9.30 -14.83
CA LYS A 65 -25.32 10.28 -15.80
C LYS A 65 -25.02 11.72 -15.37
N ALA A 66 -25.08 12.03 -14.08
CA ALA A 66 -24.68 13.33 -13.56
C ALA A 66 -23.17 13.56 -13.76
N PHE A 67 -22.34 12.55 -13.54
CA PHE A 67 -20.89 12.63 -13.75
C PHE A 67 -20.54 12.84 -15.23
N SER A 68 -21.21 12.18 -16.16
CA SER A 68 -21.05 12.43 -17.60
C SER A 68 -21.34 13.90 -17.94
N LYS A 69 -22.44 14.48 -17.42
CA LYS A 69 -22.73 15.91 -17.63
C LYS A 69 -21.68 16.85 -17.01
N LEU A 70 -21.12 16.48 -15.85
CA LEU A 70 -20.06 17.26 -15.20
C LEU A 70 -18.74 17.14 -15.97
N TRP A 71 -18.43 15.95 -16.48
CA TRP A 71 -17.30 15.68 -17.35
C TRP A 71 -17.38 16.54 -18.59
N ASP A 72 -18.52 16.59 -19.27
CA ASP A 72 -18.71 17.38 -20.48
C ASP A 72 -18.47 18.88 -20.27
N ARG A 73 -18.68 19.38 -19.06
CA ARG A 73 -18.44 20.77 -18.66
C ARG A 73 -16.99 21.07 -18.26
N MET A 74 -16.13 20.06 -18.13
CA MET A 74 -14.72 20.28 -17.82
C MET A 74 -14.01 21.02 -18.96
N GLU A 75 -12.98 21.79 -18.59
CA GLU A 75 -12.12 22.47 -19.54
C GLU A 75 -11.42 21.46 -20.47
N PRO A 76 -11.25 21.77 -21.77
CA PRO A 76 -10.64 20.85 -22.73
C PRO A 76 -9.26 20.34 -22.30
N GLY A 77 -8.40 21.22 -21.77
CA GLY A 77 -7.07 20.83 -21.31
C GLY A 77 -7.07 19.84 -20.13
N GLU A 78 -8.06 19.93 -19.24
CA GLU A 78 -8.21 18.95 -18.16
C GLU A 78 -8.65 17.58 -18.71
N LYS A 79 -9.58 17.56 -19.67
CA LYS A 79 -10.03 16.32 -20.32
C LYS A 79 -8.87 15.63 -21.05
N GLU A 80 -8.10 16.39 -21.82
CA GLU A 80 -6.92 15.88 -22.54
C GLU A 80 -5.90 15.27 -21.58
N PHE A 81 -5.65 15.90 -20.43
CA PHE A 81 -4.77 15.35 -19.40
C PHE A 81 -5.23 13.96 -18.94
N TYR A 82 -6.51 13.79 -18.59
CA TYR A 82 -7.01 12.50 -18.13
C TYR A 82 -7.04 11.46 -19.25
N GLU A 83 -7.36 11.86 -20.48
CA GLU A 83 -7.32 10.95 -21.63
C GLU A 83 -5.91 10.48 -21.96
N HIS A 84 -4.93 11.37 -21.85
CA HIS A 84 -3.53 11.01 -21.95
C HIS A 84 -3.15 9.95 -20.91
N GLU A 85 -3.58 10.11 -19.65
CA GLU A 85 -3.30 9.11 -18.62
C GLU A 85 -3.99 7.77 -18.87
N ILE A 86 -5.22 7.74 -19.43
CA ILE A 86 -5.85 6.47 -19.86
C ILE A 86 -4.98 5.78 -20.91
N ARG A 87 -4.60 6.50 -21.99
CA ARG A 87 -3.78 5.94 -23.07
C ARG A 87 -2.43 5.45 -22.55
N ARG A 88 -1.84 6.20 -21.61
CA ARG A 88 -0.62 5.81 -20.90
C ARG A 88 -0.83 4.49 -20.16
N PHE A 89 -1.92 4.32 -19.41
CA PHE A 89 -2.21 3.04 -18.74
C PHE A 89 -2.40 1.90 -19.74
N GLU A 90 -3.18 2.09 -20.80
CA GLU A 90 -3.40 1.10 -21.86
C GLU A 90 -2.07 0.65 -22.49
N SER A 91 -1.20 1.59 -22.83
CA SER A 91 0.13 1.27 -23.37
C SER A 91 1.01 0.47 -22.41
N LEU A 92 0.82 0.62 -21.09
CA LEU A 92 1.54 -0.15 -20.07
C LEU A 92 0.98 -1.58 -19.94
N PHE A 93 -0.31 -1.77 -20.18
CA PHE A 93 -0.93 -3.11 -20.25
C PHE A 93 -0.52 -3.91 -21.48
N GLU A 94 -0.12 -3.25 -22.56
CA GLU A 94 0.32 -3.94 -23.78
C GLU A 94 1.80 -4.38 -23.73
N LYS A 95 2.55 -3.95 -22.70
CA LYS A 95 3.96 -4.30 -22.58
C LYS A 95 4.19 -5.81 -22.41
N PRO A 96 5.17 -6.39 -23.13
CA PRO A 96 5.59 -7.78 -22.98
C PRO A 96 5.93 -8.15 -21.53
N SER A 97 5.65 -9.39 -21.14
CA SER A 97 5.93 -9.90 -19.80
C SER A 97 7.40 -9.79 -19.39
N LEU A 98 8.32 -9.92 -20.36
CA LEU A 98 9.76 -9.80 -20.14
C LEU A 98 10.16 -8.38 -19.74
N ASP A 99 9.57 -7.36 -20.37
CA ASP A 99 9.80 -5.96 -19.99
C ASP A 99 9.28 -5.69 -18.58
N ARG A 100 8.14 -6.29 -18.21
CA ARG A 100 7.61 -6.19 -16.83
C ARG A 100 8.54 -6.83 -15.81
N PHE A 101 9.13 -7.97 -16.14
CA PHE A 101 10.12 -8.62 -15.30
C PHE A 101 11.35 -7.73 -15.08
N PHE A 102 11.95 -7.21 -16.14
CA PHE A 102 13.09 -6.30 -16.02
C PHE A 102 12.74 -5.01 -15.30
N ASN A 103 11.53 -4.48 -15.51
CA ASN A 103 11.02 -3.37 -14.71
C ASN A 103 10.88 -3.72 -13.23
N GLY A 104 10.49 -4.95 -12.88
CA GLY A 104 10.46 -5.44 -11.51
C GLY A 104 11.83 -5.50 -10.86
N VAL A 105 12.81 -6.07 -11.58
CA VAL A 105 14.22 -6.08 -11.13
C VAL A 105 14.74 -4.66 -10.97
N PHE A 106 14.50 -3.78 -11.95
CA PHE A 106 14.89 -2.38 -11.88
C PHE A 106 14.23 -1.68 -10.68
N ARG A 107 12.96 -1.92 -10.42
CA ARG A 107 12.27 -1.37 -9.23
C ARG A 107 12.90 -1.87 -7.94
N LEU A 108 13.19 -3.16 -7.82
CA LEU A 108 13.83 -3.73 -6.65
C LEU A 108 15.20 -3.07 -6.37
N VAL A 109 15.96 -2.78 -7.42
CA VAL A 109 17.32 -2.21 -7.28
C VAL A 109 17.29 -0.70 -7.06
N PHE A 110 16.41 0.04 -7.76
CA PHE A 110 16.48 1.50 -7.83
C PHE A 110 15.28 2.24 -7.21
N LYS A 111 14.13 1.59 -7.00
CA LYS A 111 12.92 2.24 -6.45
C LYS A 111 12.54 1.75 -5.06
N THR A 112 12.89 0.51 -4.71
CA THR A 112 12.71 -0.01 -3.36
C THR A 112 13.71 0.68 -2.42
N PRO A 113 13.31 1.04 -1.19
CA PRO A 113 14.22 1.66 -0.24
C PRO A 113 15.48 0.81 -0.03
N PHE A 114 16.64 1.45 -0.09
CA PHE A 114 17.94 0.77 -0.10
C PHE A 114 18.09 -0.23 1.05
N TYR A 115 17.67 0.14 2.26
CA TYR A 115 17.76 -0.71 3.43
C TYR A 115 16.91 -1.99 3.33
N LEU A 116 15.74 -1.93 2.68
CA LEU A 116 14.92 -3.11 2.43
C LEU A 116 15.59 -4.04 1.40
N THR A 117 16.08 -3.48 0.28
CA THR A 117 16.77 -4.27 -0.74
C THR A 117 18.03 -4.92 -0.17
N ALA A 118 18.85 -4.16 0.57
CA ALA A 118 20.02 -4.68 1.26
C ALA A 118 19.65 -5.78 2.26
N TRP A 119 18.56 -5.61 3.01
CA TRP A 119 18.07 -6.64 3.94
C TRP A 119 17.68 -7.91 3.20
N ILE A 120 16.95 -7.84 2.09
CA ILE A 120 16.52 -9.02 1.32
C ILE A 120 17.76 -9.79 0.82
N VAL A 121 18.69 -9.09 0.18
CA VAL A 121 19.91 -9.69 -0.38
C VAL A 121 20.76 -10.32 0.73
N LEU A 122 21.00 -9.58 1.82
CA LEU A 122 21.84 -10.07 2.92
C LEU A 122 21.16 -11.20 3.70
N SER A 123 19.84 -11.21 3.83
CA SER A 123 19.10 -12.31 4.49
C SER A 123 19.30 -13.63 3.74
N VAL A 124 19.27 -13.60 2.40
CA VAL A 124 19.54 -14.77 1.56
C VAL A 124 21.00 -15.19 1.68
N VAL A 125 21.94 -14.26 1.49
CA VAL A 125 23.39 -14.55 1.52
C VAL A 125 23.84 -15.07 2.89
N ILE A 126 23.44 -14.41 3.98
CA ILE A 126 23.79 -14.79 5.35
C ILE A 126 23.22 -16.18 5.67
N SER A 127 21.96 -16.44 5.30
CA SER A 127 21.34 -17.75 5.55
C SER A 127 22.08 -18.87 4.84
N ILE A 128 22.43 -18.69 3.56
CA ILE A 128 23.21 -19.68 2.80
C ILE A 128 24.60 -19.88 3.41
N LEU A 129 25.29 -18.81 3.82
CA LEU A 129 26.61 -18.91 4.46
C LEU A 129 26.56 -19.66 5.80
N CYS A 130 25.54 -19.39 6.63
CA CYS A 130 25.32 -20.09 7.89
C CYS A 130 24.97 -21.57 7.66
N LEU A 131 24.08 -21.87 6.70
CA LEU A 131 23.74 -23.25 6.31
C LEU A 131 24.95 -24.03 5.80
N LYS A 132 25.86 -23.39 5.06
CA LYS A 132 27.15 -23.96 4.63
C LYS A 132 28.20 -24.05 5.75
N GLY A 133 27.87 -23.67 6.99
CA GLY A 133 28.78 -23.72 8.14
C GLY A 133 29.94 -22.73 8.08
N ARG A 134 29.85 -21.67 7.27
CA ARG A 134 30.91 -20.66 7.14
C ARG A 134 30.89 -19.73 8.36
N LYS A 135 32.01 -19.66 9.10
CA LYS A 135 32.18 -18.80 10.29
C LYS A 135 31.80 -17.32 10.05
N ARG A 136 32.01 -16.81 8.83
CA ARG A 136 31.68 -15.43 8.44
C ARG A 136 30.18 -15.15 8.48
N GLY A 137 29.31 -16.11 8.14
CA GLY A 137 27.85 -15.92 8.18
C GLY A 137 27.34 -15.59 9.59
N TYR A 138 27.84 -16.30 10.60
CA TYR A 138 27.51 -16.03 12.00
C TYR A 138 28.05 -14.68 12.51
N GLN A 139 29.10 -14.15 11.88
CA GLN A 139 29.60 -12.82 12.23
C GLN A 139 28.72 -11.74 11.63
N THR A 140 28.17 -11.93 10.43
CA THR A 140 27.40 -10.88 9.74
C THR A 140 25.93 -10.81 10.13
N VAL A 141 25.41 -11.77 10.89
CA VAL A 141 23.97 -11.85 11.21
C VAL A 141 23.42 -10.61 11.95
N PHE A 142 24.25 -9.92 12.75
CA PHE A 142 23.82 -8.71 13.47
C PHE A 142 23.49 -7.53 12.55
N VAL A 143 23.92 -7.58 11.28
CA VAL A 143 23.60 -6.56 10.28
C VAL A 143 22.10 -6.56 9.96
N LEU A 144 21.43 -7.72 10.08
CA LEU A 144 20.01 -7.85 9.77
C LEU A 144 19.11 -6.94 10.62
N PRO A 145 19.12 -7.00 11.97
CA PRO A 145 18.31 -6.08 12.78
C PRO A 145 18.73 -4.61 12.60
N LEU A 146 20.02 -4.33 12.35
CA LEU A 146 20.48 -2.97 12.07
C LEU A 146 19.84 -2.39 10.81
N LEU A 147 19.76 -3.17 9.73
CA LEU A 147 19.09 -2.76 8.49
C LEU A 147 17.60 -2.50 8.71
N VAL A 148 16.94 -3.27 9.58
CA VAL A 148 15.54 -3.03 9.94
C VAL A 148 15.37 -1.69 10.66
N ILE A 149 16.26 -1.36 11.59
CA ILE A 149 16.23 -0.08 12.32
C ILE A 149 16.47 1.09 11.35
N LEU A 150 17.47 0.98 10.48
CA LEU A 150 17.76 2.00 9.47
C LEU A 150 16.59 2.18 8.52
N TYR A 151 15.98 1.07 8.09
CA TYR A 151 14.76 1.10 7.28
C TYR A 151 13.59 1.79 7.99
N ALA A 152 13.42 1.57 9.29
CA ALA A 152 12.39 2.22 10.10
C ALA A 152 12.57 3.73 10.17
N LEU A 153 13.82 4.18 10.30
CA LEU A 153 14.18 5.60 10.35
C LEU A 153 13.96 6.28 8.99
N ASP A 154 14.24 5.57 7.89
CA ASP A 154 14.04 6.03 6.51
C ASP A 154 12.55 6.06 6.13
N SER A 155 11.76 5.12 6.64
CA SER A 155 10.34 4.93 6.28
C SER A 155 9.36 5.74 7.13
N ARG A 156 9.78 6.88 7.71
CA ARG A 156 8.87 7.69 8.55
C ARG A 156 7.63 8.09 7.74
N PRO A 157 6.42 7.92 8.28
CA PRO A 157 5.20 8.27 7.56
C PRO A 157 5.20 9.76 7.25
N SER A 158 5.07 10.11 5.98
CA SER A 158 4.71 11.48 5.60
C SER A 158 3.26 11.67 6.03
N TYR A 159 3.03 12.58 6.99
CA TYR A 159 1.69 12.97 7.42
C TYR A 159 1.04 13.81 6.30
N GLU A 160 0.63 13.15 5.22
CA GLU A 160 -0.26 13.78 4.25
C GLU A 160 -1.67 13.79 4.81
N GLU A 161 -2.34 14.94 4.76
CA GLU A 161 -3.73 15.05 5.20
C GLU A 161 -4.62 14.06 4.41
N PRO A 162 -5.48 13.30 5.11
CA PRO A 162 -6.37 12.37 4.45
C PRO A 162 -7.47 13.13 3.72
N PHE A 163 -7.78 12.76 2.48
CA PHE A 163 -8.92 13.32 1.73
C PHE A 163 -10.27 13.07 2.39
N ILE A 164 -10.33 11.99 3.17
CA ILE A 164 -11.49 11.60 3.93
C ILE A 164 -11.24 12.04 5.38
N PRO A 165 -12.09 12.91 5.94
CA PRO A 165 -11.92 13.39 7.29
C PRO A 165 -12.08 12.23 8.27
N LYS A 166 -11.41 12.32 9.42
CA LYS A 166 -11.64 11.38 10.52
C LYS A 166 -13.10 11.47 10.97
N GLU A 167 -13.64 10.36 11.44
CA GLU A 167 -15.02 10.30 11.95
C GLU A 167 -15.28 11.37 13.03
N SER A 168 -14.32 11.61 13.93
CA SER A 168 -14.43 12.66 14.95
C SER A 168 -14.63 14.06 14.38
N VAL A 169 -14.08 14.34 13.20
CA VAL A 169 -14.28 15.62 12.49
C VAL A 169 -15.68 15.68 11.89
N LEU A 170 -16.17 14.58 11.31
CA LEU A 170 -17.53 14.50 10.79
C LEU A 170 -18.56 14.71 11.90
N VAL A 171 -18.39 14.03 13.03
CA VAL A 171 -19.27 14.17 14.19
C VAL A 171 -19.25 15.60 14.71
N LYS A 172 -18.07 16.19 14.94
CA LYS A 172 -17.97 17.53 15.54
C LYS A 172 -18.53 18.64 14.64
N LYS A 173 -18.36 18.53 13.32
CA LYS A 173 -18.70 19.60 12.37
C LYS A 173 -20.11 19.46 11.76
N TYR A 174 -20.55 18.23 11.50
CA TYR A 174 -21.77 17.97 10.73
C TYR A 174 -22.87 17.27 11.53
N LEU A 175 -22.58 16.76 12.74
CA LEU A 175 -23.57 16.21 13.63
C LEU A 175 -23.71 17.09 14.88
N THR A 176 -24.95 17.43 15.25
CA THR A 176 -25.25 18.15 16.49
C THR A 176 -25.16 17.25 17.72
N VAL A 177 -25.38 15.94 17.54
CA VAL A 177 -25.36 14.92 18.61
C VAL A 177 -24.51 13.75 18.15
N ALA A 178 -23.70 13.19 19.07
CA ALA A 178 -22.95 11.98 18.79
C ALA A 178 -23.89 10.85 18.30
N PRO A 179 -23.49 10.05 17.30
CA PRO A 179 -24.32 8.98 16.79
C PRO A 179 -24.47 7.89 17.87
N THR A 180 -25.54 7.98 18.64
CA THR A 180 -26.01 6.94 19.56
C THR A 180 -27.13 6.14 18.89
N GLY A 181 -27.35 4.90 19.34
CA GLY A 181 -28.37 3.99 18.82
C GLY A 181 -27.80 2.72 18.20
N SER A 182 -28.60 2.05 17.37
CA SER A 182 -28.21 0.84 16.65
C SER A 182 -27.09 1.11 15.64
N LEU A 183 -26.30 0.08 15.27
CA LEU A 183 -25.23 0.21 14.27
C LEU A 183 -25.74 0.75 12.91
N ILE A 184 -27.00 0.45 12.56
CA ILE A 184 -27.63 0.91 11.32
C ILE A 184 -27.89 2.42 11.40
N GLU A 185 -28.48 2.91 12.49
CA GLU A 185 -28.72 4.34 12.70
C GLU A 185 -27.42 5.15 12.75
N GLN A 186 -26.38 4.59 13.38
CA GLN A 186 -25.06 5.24 13.41
C GLN A 186 -24.48 5.37 11.99
N LYS A 187 -24.57 4.30 11.19
CA LYS A 187 -24.14 4.31 9.79
C LYS A 187 -24.91 5.35 8.96
N GLU A 188 -26.22 5.47 9.16
CA GLU A 188 -27.05 6.45 8.46
C GLU A 188 -26.68 7.89 8.84
N LYS A 189 -26.55 8.20 10.13
CA LYS A 189 -26.13 9.52 10.62
C LYS A 189 -24.74 9.91 10.09
N LEU A 190 -23.80 8.97 10.12
CA LEU A 190 -22.45 9.20 9.58
C LEU A 190 -22.46 9.38 8.06
N SER A 191 -23.29 8.63 7.33
CA SER A 191 -23.48 8.79 5.89
C SER A 191 -24.04 10.17 5.54
N GLN A 192 -25.02 10.66 6.29
CA GLN A 192 -25.56 12.01 6.12
C GLN A 192 -24.51 13.09 6.39
N ALA A 193 -23.76 12.98 7.49
CA ALA A 193 -22.66 13.88 7.82
C ALA A 193 -21.59 13.90 6.72
N PHE A 194 -21.25 12.73 6.20
CA PHE A 194 -20.30 12.61 5.10
C PHE A 194 -20.83 13.25 3.81
N ASN A 195 -22.11 13.09 3.48
CA ASN A 195 -22.72 13.74 2.32
C ASN A 195 -22.70 15.27 2.44
N GLN A 196 -22.94 15.82 3.64
CA GLN A 196 -22.80 17.26 3.89
C GLN A 196 -21.35 17.74 3.71
N TYR A 197 -20.38 16.97 4.23
CA TYR A 197 -18.96 17.24 4.01
C TYR A 197 -18.59 17.28 2.52
N LEU A 198 -19.11 16.34 1.72
CA LEU A 198 -18.87 16.30 0.28
C LEU A 198 -19.39 17.55 -0.43
N VAL A 199 -20.58 18.01 -0.07
CA VAL A 199 -21.16 19.23 -0.65
C VAL A 199 -20.36 20.47 -0.24
N GLU A 200 -20.10 20.66 1.05
CA GLU A 200 -19.41 21.85 1.55
C GLU A 200 -17.95 21.92 1.08
N THR A 201 -17.21 20.83 1.18
CA THR A 201 -15.75 20.84 0.96
C THR A 201 -15.40 20.62 -0.51
N TRP A 202 -16.07 19.68 -1.17
CA TRP A 202 -15.69 19.26 -2.52
C TRP A 202 -16.53 19.93 -3.60
N ALA A 203 -17.85 20.10 -3.39
CA ALA A 203 -18.67 20.89 -4.31
C ALA A 203 -18.48 22.40 -4.13
N LYS A 204 -17.97 22.83 -2.95
CA LYS A 204 -17.82 24.22 -2.51
C LYS A 204 -19.14 24.98 -2.46
N GLU A 205 -20.19 24.30 -1.99
CA GLU A 205 -21.55 24.83 -1.94
C GLU A 205 -22.16 24.63 -0.55
N THR A 206 -23.15 25.46 -0.21
CA THR A 206 -23.95 25.25 1.00
C THR A 206 -25.00 24.16 0.76
N PRO A 207 -25.11 23.13 1.63
CA PRO A 207 -26.12 22.08 1.50
C PRO A 207 -27.54 22.63 1.41
N SER A 208 -28.22 22.33 0.30
CA SER A 208 -29.63 22.70 0.10
C SER A 208 -30.56 21.84 0.96
N LYS A 209 -31.68 22.43 1.37
CA LYS A 209 -32.79 21.69 2.02
C LYS A 209 -33.65 20.94 1.02
N ASP A 210 -33.63 21.34 -0.26
CA ASP A 210 -34.33 20.64 -1.33
C ASP A 210 -33.58 19.35 -1.68
N PRO A 211 -34.21 18.16 -1.55
CA PRO A 211 -33.59 16.89 -1.88
C PRO A 211 -33.07 16.80 -3.33
N ALA A 212 -33.78 17.35 -4.30
CA ALA A 212 -33.40 17.26 -5.71
C ALA A 212 -32.13 18.07 -5.99
N ILE A 213 -32.05 19.29 -5.43
CA ILE A 213 -30.87 20.14 -5.51
C ILE A 213 -29.72 19.48 -4.74
N PHE A 214 -29.97 19.03 -3.51
CA PHE A 214 -28.95 18.38 -2.69
C PHE A 214 -28.30 17.17 -3.38
N GLN A 215 -29.06 16.35 -4.10
CA GLN A 215 -28.49 15.23 -4.87
C GLN A 215 -27.55 15.69 -5.99
N LEU A 216 -27.86 16.79 -6.67
CA LEU A 216 -26.96 17.38 -7.68
C LEU A 216 -25.69 17.93 -7.04
N GLN A 217 -25.81 18.61 -5.89
CA GLN A 217 -24.65 19.11 -5.13
C GLN A 217 -23.78 17.95 -4.65
N LEU A 218 -24.40 16.87 -4.17
CA LEU A 218 -23.72 15.67 -3.71
C LEU A 218 -22.97 15.00 -4.87
N ALA A 219 -23.58 14.88 -6.04
CA ALA A 219 -22.93 14.36 -7.23
C ALA A 219 -21.70 15.23 -7.60
N LYS A 220 -21.82 16.56 -7.58
CA LYS A 220 -20.69 17.48 -7.80
C LYS A 220 -19.57 17.29 -6.75
N GLY A 221 -19.92 17.10 -5.48
CA GLY A 221 -18.97 16.86 -4.41
C GLY A 221 -18.23 15.52 -4.56
N LYS A 222 -18.96 14.45 -4.87
CA LYS A 222 -18.36 13.13 -5.15
C LYS A 222 -17.45 13.17 -6.37
N PHE A 223 -17.87 13.86 -7.45
CA PHE A 223 -17.05 14.07 -8.63
C PHE A 223 -15.74 14.80 -8.28
N GLY A 224 -15.81 15.90 -7.52
CA GLY A 224 -14.64 16.64 -7.06
C GLY A 224 -13.68 15.80 -6.21
N LEU A 225 -14.21 15.02 -5.28
CA LEU A 225 -13.41 14.09 -4.47
C LEU A 225 -12.72 13.03 -5.33
N ASN A 226 -13.44 12.41 -6.26
CA ASN A 226 -12.88 11.38 -7.15
C ASN A 226 -11.81 11.96 -8.07
N LYS A 227 -12.02 13.17 -8.59
CA LYS A 227 -11.02 13.91 -9.37
C LYS A 227 -9.74 14.13 -8.57
N ALA A 228 -9.85 14.58 -7.32
CA ALA A 228 -8.69 14.82 -6.47
C ALA A 228 -7.97 13.53 -6.04
N LYS A 229 -8.72 12.46 -5.74
CA LYS A 229 -8.16 11.12 -5.49
C LYS A 229 -7.31 10.66 -6.66
N LEU A 230 -7.84 10.78 -7.88
CA LEU A 230 -7.14 10.40 -9.10
C LEU A 230 -5.87 11.24 -9.31
N LEU A 231 -5.96 12.57 -9.18
CA LEU A 231 -4.80 13.46 -9.32
C LEU A 231 -3.68 13.14 -8.34
N ARG A 232 -4.00 12.83 -7.08
CA ARG A 232 -2.99 12.41 -6.10
C ARG A 232 -2.35 11.09 -6.48
N ARG A 233 -3.12 10.11 -6.96
CA ARG A 233 -2.58 8.82 -7.40
C ARG A 233 -1.62 8.98 -8.59
N ILE A 234 -1.97 9.83 -9.56
CA ILE A 234 -1.11 10.16 -10.70
C ILE A 234 0.16 10.88 -10.22
N LYS A 235 0.04 11.88 -9.33
CA LYS A 235 1.17 12.67 -8.83
C LYS A 235 2.13 11.85 -7.95
N ASN A 236 1.59 11.03 -7.07
CA ASN A 236 2.38 10.22 -6.12
C ASN A 236 2.94 8.92 -6.77
N ASN A 237 2.94 8.86 -8.12
CA ASN A 237 3.71 7.93 -8.97
C ASN A 237 4.03 6.58 -8.30
N PHE A 238 2.99 5.76 -8.06
CA PHE A 238 3.12 4.37 -7.63
C PHE A 238 4.15 4.12 -6.52
N GLU A 239 4.26 5.00 -5.52
CA GLU A 239 5.08 4.71 -4.36
C GLU A 239 4.59 3.41 -3.72
N THR A 240 5.49 2.44 -3.55
CA THR A 240 5.13 1.11 -3.09
C THR A 240 4.56 1.20 -1.67
N PRO A 241 3.36 0.66 -1.41
CA PRO A 241 2.62 0.85 -0.16
C PRO A 241 3.19 0.11 1.05
N ILE A 242 4.30 -0.62 0.91
CA ILE A 242 4.76 -1.61 1.89
C ILE A 242 5.05 -1.00 3.28
N THR A 243 5.27 0.32 3.41
CA THR A 243 5.76 0.86 4.68
C THR A 243 5.05 2.03 5.34
N LYS A 244 4.21 2.80 4.64
CA LYS A 244 3.72 4.04 5.25
C LYS A 244 2.62 3.83 6.30
N GLU A 245 1.93 2.69 6.29
CA GLU A 245 0.65 2.55 7.00
C GLU A 245 0.63 1.57 8.18
N ALA A 246 1.69 0.79 8.42
CA ALA A 246 1.58 -0.34 9.35
C ALA A 246 2.80 -0.53 10.29
N PRO A 247 2.94 0.28 11.35
CA PRO A 247 4.06 0.23 12.30
C PRO A 247 4.19 -1.13 13.01
N PHE A 248 3.09 -1.88 13.13
CA PHE A 248 3.09 -3.22 13.72
C PHE A 248 4.00 -4.19 12.95
N PHE A 249 3.99 -4.17 11.62
CA PHE A 249 4.83 -5.07 10.84
C PHE A 249 6.31 -4.77 11.04
N LEU A 250 6.67 -3.49 11.22
CA LEU A 250 8.05 -3.11 11.49
C LEU A 250 8.57 -3.66 12.83
N TRP A 251 7.73 -3.63 13.88
CA TRP A 251 8.05 -4.28 15.16
C TRP A 251 8.18 -5.79 15.03
N ALA A 252 7.24 -6.45 14.36
CA ALA A 252 7.32 -7.88 14.10
C ALA A 252 8.61 -8.24 13.33
N TYR A 253 8.99 -7.41 12.36
CA TYR A 253 10.22 -7.56 11.59
C TYR A 253 11.47 -7.44 12.46
N LEU A 254 11.52 -6.44 13.34
CA LEU A 254 12.65 -6.23 14.24
C LEU A 254 12.78 -7.39 15.25
N ILE A 255 11.66 -7.84 15.81
CA ILE A 255 11.61 -8.97 16.75
C ILE A 255 12.10 -10.25 16.06
N TRP A 256 11.61 -10.53 14.85
CA TRP A 256 12.02 -11.70 14.07
C TRP A 256 13.52 -11.73 13.80
N ASN A 257 14.07 -10.61 13.31
CA ASN A 257 15.51 -10.51 13.02
C ASN A 257 16.36 -10.62 14.29
N SER A 258 15.89 -10.06 15.40
CA SER A 258 16.56 -10.18 16.70
C SER A 258 16.56 -11.63 17.21
N LEU A 259 15.45 -12.35 17.02
CA LEU A 259 15.32 -13.77 17.38
C LEU A 259 16.24 -14.66 16.54
N VAL A 260 16.34 -14.41 15.23
CA VAL A 260 17.27 -15.11 14.33
C VAL A 260 18.72 -14.94 14.81
N VAL A 261 19.13 -13.70 15.14
CA VAL A 261 20.46 -13.41 15.70
C VAL A 261 20.66 -14.18 17.00
N PHE A 262 19.71 -14.11 17.93
CA PHE A 262 19.80 -14.73 19.24
C PHE A 262 19.99 -16.26 19.15
N ILE A 263 19.18 -16.94 18.35
CA ILE A 263 19.26 -18.41 18.16
C ILE A 263 20.62 -18.81 17.55
N LEU A 264 21.12 -18.05 16.57
CA LEU A 264 22.40 -18.33 15.93
C LEU A 264 23.60 -18.06 16.86
N LEU A 265 23.49 -17.10 17.77
CA LEU A 265 24.50 -16.87 18.81
C LEU A 265 24.54 -18.00 19.84
N ILE A 266 23.39 -18.55 20.23
CA ILE A 266 23.32 -19.73 21.12
C ILE A 266 23.99 -20.93 20.46
N ASP A 267 23.64 -21.24 19.20
CA ASP A 267 24.22 -22.37 18.44
C ASP A 267 25.75 -22.24 18.32
N LYS A 268 26.24 -21.02 18.07
CA LYS A 268 27.68 -20.72 18.02
C LYS A 268 28.37 -20.93 19.37
N ARG A 269 27.77 -20.51 20.48
CA ARG A 269 28.33 -20.71 21.84
C ARG A 269 28.42 -22.19 22.18
N GLN A 270 27.36 -22.95 21.93
CA GLN A 270 27.31 -24.38 22.20
C GLN A 270 28.32 -25.16 21.34
N SER A 271 28.47 -24.79 20.06
CA SER A 271 29.48 -25.39 19.18
C SER A 271 30.93 -25.15 19.64
N ARG A 272 31.20 -24.07 20.37
CA ARG A 272 32.54 -23.81 20.95
C ARG A 272 32.80 -24.68 22.17
N GLN A 273 31.80 -24.82 23.04
CA GLN A 273 31.90 -25.66 24.24
C GLN A 273 32.15 -27.12 23.88
N SER A 274 31.48 -27.66 22.85
CA SER A 274 31.69 -29.04 22.40
C SER A 274 33.10 -29.32 21.85
N ILE A 275 33.78 -28.29 21.32
CA ILE A 275 35.15 -28.43 20.82
C ILE A 275 36.14 -28.42 22.00
N GLN A 276 35.91 -27.57 23.00
CA GLN A 276 36.78 -27.49 24.19
C GLN A 276 36.64 -28.70 25.11
N SER A 277 35.47 -29.35 25.15
CA SER A 277 35.24 -30.57 25.94
C SER A 277 35.72 -31.86 25.27
N SER A 278 36.23 -31.82 24.03
CA SER A 278 36.81 -32.98 23.38
C SER A 278 38.24 -33.12 23.88
N PRO A 279 38.59 -34.15 24.67
CA PRO A 279 39.96 -34.35 25.12
C PRO A 279 40.89 -34.44 23.91
N ALA A 280 42.03 -33.75 23.96
CA ALA A 280 43.07 -33.86 22.95
C ALA A 280 43.52 -35.33 22.92
N ALA A 281 43.13 -36.04 21.85
CA ALA A 281 43.64 -37.36 21.54
C ALA A 281 45.02 -37.24 20.90
#